data_AF-A0A351SXR6-F1
#
_entry.id   AF-A0A351SXR6-F1
#
_cell.length_a   1.000
_cell.length_b   1.000
_cell.length_c   1.000
_cell.angle_alpha   90.00
_cell.angle_beta   90.00
_cell.angle_gamma   90.00
#
_symmetry.space_group_name_H-M   'P 1'
#
loop_
_entity.id
_entity.type
_entity.pdbx_description
1 polymer ?
#
loop_
_entity_poly.entity_id
_entity_poly.type
_entity_poly.pdbx_seq_one_letter_code
_entity_poly.pdbx_strand_id
1 'polypeptide(L)' 'MEVALSLSAFGAITFTLCILWDLAFPGFAMTKVWEALLPGFKGISWGSFFLGLVEVILYALYTALVFVPTFNFFRARTA' A
#
# COMPACT_ATOMS: atom_id res chain seq x y z
N MET A 1 -10.47 13.93 -2.55
CA MET A 1 -9.38 13.41 -3.41
C MET A 1 -8.04 13.44 -2.70
N GLU A 2 -7.71 14.50 -1.95
CA GLU A 2 -6.41 14.70 -1.29
C GLU A 2 -5.93 13.49 -0.46
N VAL A 3 -6.75 13.01 0.47
CA VAL A 3 -6.41 11.83 1.32
C VAL A 3 -6.07 10.59 0.48
N ALA A 4 -6.80 10.38 -0.61
CA ALA A 4 -6.59 9.22 -1.49
C ALA A 4 -5.26 9.33 -2.25
N LEU A 5 -4.92 10.52 -2.76
CA LEU A 5 -3.64 10.77 -3.43
C LEU A 5 -2.47 10.67 -2.47
N SER A 6 -2.58 11.23 -1.26
CA SER A 6 -1.54 11.11 -0.22
C SER A 6 -1.31 9.65 0.17
N LEU A 7 -2.37 8.88 0.41
CA LEU A 7 -2.25 7.45 0.74
C LEU A 7 -1.66 6.65 -0.43
N SER A 8 -2.03 6.97 -1.67
CA SER A 8 -1.51 6.29 -2.86
C SER A 8 -0.01 6.56 -3.03
N ALA A 9 0.41 7.81 -2.90
CA ALA A 9 1.83 8.20 -2.97
C ALA A 9 2.63 7.58 -1.83
N PHE A 10 2.13 7.67 -0.59
CA PHE A 10 2.76 7.07 0.58
C PHE A 10 2.92 5.55 0.41
N GLY A 11 1.87 4.86 -0.01
CA GLY A 11 1.88 3.42 -0.25
C GLY A 11 2.88 3.05 -1.35
N ALA A 12 2.85 3.72 -2.49
CA ALA A 12 3.74 3.45 -3.62
C ALA A 12 5.23 3.67 -3.25
N ILE A 13 5.54 4.76 -2.55
CA ILE A 13 6.89 5.06 -2.09
C ILE A 13 7.35 4.00 -1.08
N THR A 14 6.53 3.71 -0.06
CA THR A 14 6.87 2.73 0.98
C THR A 14 7.08 1.34 0.38
N PHE A 15 6.17 0.88 -0.47
CA PHE A 15 6.31 -0.38 -1.18
C PHE A 15 7.61 -0.44 -1.98
N THR A 16 7.91 0.61 -2.75
CA THR A 16 9.15 0.65 -3.55
C THR A 16 10.40 0.59 -2.68
N LEU A 17 10.43 1.38 -1.60
CA LEU A 17 11.55 1.36 -0.64
C LEU A 17 11.72 -0.02 0.02
N CYS A 18 10.61 -0.70 0.36
CA CYS A 18 10.67 -2.07 0.89
C CYS A 18 11.25 -3.06 -0.13
N ILE A 19 10.85 -3.00 -1.40
CA ILE A 19 11.40 -3.90 -2.43
C ILE A 19 12.89 -3.65 -2.65
N LEU A 20 13.31 -2.38 -2.65
CA LEU A 20 14.75 -2.03 -2.73
C LEU A 20 15.52 -2.54 -1.51
N TRP A 21 14.92 -2.48 -0.31
CA TRP A 21 15.50 -3.03 0.90
C TRP A 21 15.67 -4.55 0.83
N ASP A 22 14.64 -5.27 0.37
CA ASP A 22 14.69 -6.72 0.22
C ASP A 22 15.80 -7.17 -0.75
N LEU A 23 16.06 -6.38 -1.79
CA LEU A 23 17.16 -6.60 -2.73
C LEU A 23 18.54 -6.32 -2.11
N ALA A 24 18.66 -5.27 -1.29
CA ALA A 24 19.91 -4.90 -0.64
C ALA A 24 20.27 -5.82 0.54
N PHE A 25 19.25 -6.31 1.27
CA PHE A 25 19.41 -7.10 2.49
C PHE A 25 18.51 -8.34 2.49
N PRO A 26 18.82 -9.38 1.68
CA PRO A 26 17.96 -10.55 1.51
C PRO A 26 17.64 -11.32 2.81
N GLY A 27 18.54 -11.27 3.80
CA GLY A 27 18.35 -11.91 5.10
C GLY A 27 17.27 -11.27 5.98
N PHE A 28 16.80 -10.07 5.62
CA PHE A 28 15.75 -9.33 6.33
C PHE A 28 14.57 -9.01 5.40
N ALA A 29 14.42 -9.77 4.32
CA ALA A 29 13.42 -9.50 3.29
C ALA A 29 11.99 -9.62 3.82
N MET A 30 11.16 -8.62 3.51
CA MET A 30 9.75 -8.53 3.87
C MET A 30 8.81 -8.97 2.74
N THR A 31 9.36 -9.51 1.65
CA THR A 31 8.62 -9.93 0.46
C THR A 31 7.44 -10.85 0.80
N LYS A 32 7.59 -11.70 1.82
CA LYS A 32 6.52 -12.61 2.28
C LYS A 32 5.30 -11.89 2.88
N VAL A 33 5.50 -10.76 3.53
CA VAL A 33 4.39 -9.93 4.03
C VAL A 33 3.62 -9.34 2.85
N TRP A 34 4.34 -8.84 1.85
CA TRP A 34 3.74 -8.31 0.63
C TRP A 34 2.98 -9.38 -0.17
N GLU A 35 3.53 -10.59 -0.32
CA GLU A 35 2.83 -11.71 -0.98
C GLU A 35 1.53 -12.12 -0.28
N ALA A 36 1.45 -11.94 1.04
CA ALA A 36 0.25 -12.22 1.82
C ALA A 36 -0.79 -11.09 1.72
N LEU A 37 -0.33 -9.84 1.62
CA LEU A 37 -1.18 -8.66 1.54
C LEU A 37 -1.72 -8.40 0.13
N LEU A 38 -0.88 -8.65 -0.88
CA LEU A 38 -1.13 -8.32 -2.27
C LEU A 38 -1.35 -9.62 -3.07
N PRO A 39 -2.58 -9.93 -3.50
CA PRO A 39 -2.91 -11.25 -4.01
C PRO A 39 -2.15 -11.61 -5.29
N GLY A 40 -1.90 -10.64 -6.18
CA GLY A 40 -1.14 -10.83 -7.41
C GLY A 40 0.38 -10.68 -7.25
N PHE A 41 0.87 -10.15 -6.14
CA PHE A 41 2.30 -10.05 -5.88
C PHE A 41 2.87 -11.43 -5.51
N LYS A 42 3.79 -11.94 -6.34
CA LYS A 42 4.46 -13.24 -6.17
C LYS A 42 5.97 -13.06 -6.36
N GLY A 43 6.66 -12.71 -5.29
CA GLY A 43 8.10 -12.48 -5.30
C GLY A 43 8.53 -11.21 -6.03
N ILE A 44 9.85 -11.02 -6.11
CA ILE A 44 10.45 -9.85 -6.75
C ILE A 44 10.73 -10.16 -8.22
N SER A 45 9.92 -9.58 -9.10
CA SER A 45 10.14 -9.55 -10.55
C SER A 45 9.61 -8.21 -11.09
N TRP A 46 10.03 -7.80 -12.29
CA TRP A 46 9.53 -6.56 -12.89
C TRP A 46 8.00 -6.55 -13.03
N GLY A 47 7.40 -7.64 -13.51
CA GLY A 47 5.95 -7.75 -13.65
C GLY A 47 5.24 -7.70 -12.29
N SER A 48 5.72 -8.47 -11.32
CA SER A 48 5.15 -8.49 -9.96
C SER A 48 5.29 -7.14 -9.27
N PHE A 49 6.40 -6.42 -9.46
CA PHE A 49 6.61 -5.09 -8.89
C PHE A 49 5.57 -4.07 -9.38
N PHE A 50 5.38 -3.94 -10.69
CA PHE A 50 4.39 -3.00 -11.23
C PHE A 50 2.96 -3.42 -10.88
N LEU A 51 2.68 -4.71 -10.85
CA LEU A 51 1.39 -5.22 -10.39
C LEU A 51 1.16 -4.86 -8.92
N GLY A 52 2.16 -5.07 -8.06
CA GLY A 52 2.11 -4.70 -6.64
C GLY A 52 1.90 -3.20 -6.43
N LEU A 53 2.53 -2.34 -7.24
CA LEU A 53 2.27 -0.88 -7.21
C LEU A 53 0.80 -0.56 -7.51
N VAL A 54 0.22 -1.19 -8.54
CA VAL A 54 -1.20 -1.01 -8.88
C VAL A 54 -2.08 -1.49 -7.72
N GLU A 55 -1.82 -2.68 -7.17
CA GLU A 55 -2.60 -3.21 -6.04
C GLU A 55 -2.51 -2.31 -4.80
N VAL A 56 -1.32 -1.81 -4.45
CA VAL A 56 -1.12 -0.87 -3.34
C VAL A 56 -1.90 0.42 -3.54
N ILE A 57 -1.88 0.99 -4.75
CA ILE A 57 -2.66 2.19 -5.08
C ILE A 57 -4.15 1.90 -4.95
N LEU A 58 -4.64 0.76 -5.47
CA LEU A 58 -6.04 0.37 -5.36
C LEU A 58 -6.47 0.23 -3.89
N TYR A 59 -5.66 -0.40 -3.04
CA TYR A 59 -5.92 -0.51 -1.61
C TYR A 59 -5.89 0.85 -0.91
N ALA A 60 -5.01 1.77 -1.32
CA ALA A 60 -4.97 3.13 -0.78
C ALA A 60 -6.24 3.93 -1.14
N LEU A 61 -6.71 3.82 -2.39
CA LEU A 61 -7.97 4.41 -2.83
C LEU A 61 -9.16 3.85 -2.07
N TYR A 62 -9.23 2.53 -1.91
CA TYR A 62 -10.23 1.84 -1.10
C TYR A 62 -10.20 2.34 0.36
N THR A 63 -9.01 2.42 0.96
CA THR A 63 -8.84 2.89 2.33
C THR A 63 -9.37 4.31 2.47
N ALA A 64 -9.04 5.23 1.56
CA ALA A 64 -9.57 6.59 1.59
C ALA A 64 -11.09 6.63 1.44
N LEU A 65 -11.65 5.81 0.55
CA LEU A 65 -13.09 5.71 0.31
C LEU A 65 -13.86 5.27 1.57
N VAL A 66 -13.30 4.35 2.35
CA VAL A 66 -13.93 3.86 3.59
C VAL A 66 -13.61 4.78 4.78
N PHE A 67 -12.35 5.14 4.96
CA PHE A 67 -11.87 5.87 6.14
C PHE A 67 -12.47 7.28 6.23
N VAL A 68 -12.54 8.03 5.12
CA VAL A 68 -12.98 9.43 5.16
C VAL A 68 -14.45 9.58 5.62
N PRO A 69 -15.42 8.83 5.07
CA PRO A 69 -16.80 8.85 5.57
C PRO A 69 -16.91 8.43 7.05
N THR A 70 -16.22 7.35 7.44
CA THR A 70 -16.27 6.85 8.82
C THR A 70 -15.66 7.85 9.81
N PHE A 71 -14.54 8.48 9.44
CA PHE A 71 -13.93 9.54 10.23
C PHE A 71 -14.87 10.74 10.42
N ASN A 72 -15.50 11.21 9.34
CA ASN A 72 -16.45 12.31 9.41
C ASN A 72 -17.69 11.97 10.27
N PHE A 73 -18.17 10.73 10.18
CA PHE A 73 -19.28 10.23 11.00
C PHE A 73 -18.98 10.31 12.50
N PHE A 74 -17.80 9.83 12.92
CA PHE A 74 -17.41 9.88 14.34
C PHE A 74 -17.09 11.30 14.78
N ARG A 75 -16.39 12.08 13.95
CA ARG A 75 -16.10 13.50 14.24
C ARG A 75 -17.35 14.31 14.52
N ALA A 76 -18.43 14.08 13.76
CA ALA A 76 -19.70 14.78 13.96
C ALA A 76 -20.44 14.40 15.26
N ARG A 77 -20.02 13.33 15.95
CA ARG A 77 -20.67 12.82 17.18
C ARG A 77 -19.83 13.05 18.44
N THR A 78 -18.54 13.33 18.27
CA THR A 78 -17.62 13.62 19.38
C THR A 78 -17.27 15.10 19.49
N ALA A 79 -17.71 15.93 18.53
CA ALA A 79 -17.56 17.38 18.55
C ALA A 79 -18.73 18.06 19.26
#